data_AF-A0A8J1U597-F1
#
_entry.id   AF-A0A8J1U597-F1
#
_cell.length_a   1.000
_cell.length_b   1.000
_cell.length_c   1.000
_cell.angle_alpha   90.00
_cell.angle_beta   90.00
_cell.angle_gamma   90.00
#
_symmetry.space_group_name_H-M   'P 1'
#
loop_
_entity.id
_entity.type
_entity.pdbx_description
1 polymer ?
#
loop_
_entity_poly.entity_id
_entity_poly.type
_entity_poly.pdbx_seq_one_letter_code
_entity_poly.pdbx_strand_id
1 'polypeptide(L)'
;MADSELPSDVQPPSDIQLAERHIERPSKEVVFMLLAWWLEYSPDAKDPPDITDMVEGEEIVKKYNKLGALIVTPETRVLAMDCTRGEAHVVQKLILLCRTNGWMLDGCVLYTSRLPCSHCTKLMVQAKLKKVYCLPIEPELYDPKEFIDSDRKAVDKLYRINGLGISYLTPNVTNLKVSPSEEIFINVRTPKYELKRELLFDEEFYRDEEAAGSSVNAGKWKEGHLKRCKEDFAKAARWLSDKTFGEIPKDIHFANRSAKAMHTLRMANILVLRSDDPKTGVGAVITKGDSENEVYCGLGWNGFPQGAQHSDYPRAAEKTDVHHERKYPYVVHGEINALSNGRNWHYVPGDFKSYQTKIPCDDCTPVLYEMGVREIYHPSSDSKKRQKSGIGYSKIQEYCEKKKIKCFEATKSDKPGEK
;
A
#
# COMPACT_ATOMS: atom_id res chain seq x y z
N MET A 1 -33.87 41.90 50.32
CA MET A 1 -35.13 41.66 49.59
C MET A 1 -34.78 41.62 48.11
N ALA A 2 -35.21 40.54 47.43
CA ALA A 2 -35.61 40.41 46.02
C ALA A 2 -34.79 41.17 44.95
N ASP A 3 -34.07 40.47 44.08
CA ASP A 3 -34.53 39.88 42.79
C ASP A 3 -34.54 40.88 41.64
N SER A 4 -33.78 40.57 40.59
CA SER A 4 -34.21 40.79 39.20
C SER A 4 -33.41 39.88 38.26
N GLU A 5 -34.12 38.91 37.69
CA GLU A 5 -33.68 37.95 36.68
C GLU A 5 -33.24 38.65 35.37
N LEU A 6 -32.26 38.05 34.68
CA LEU A 6 -31.94 38.31 33.27
C LEU A 6 -32.26 37.05 32.45
N PRO A 7 -32.75 37.20 31.20
CA PRO A 7 -33.50 36.16 30.50
C PRO A 7 -32.64 35.01 29.98
N SER A 8 -33.23 33.82 30.05
CA SER A 8 -32.78 32.59 29.40
C SER A 8 -32.88 32.66 27.88
N ASP A 9 -32.07 31.82 27.23
CA ASP A 9 -32.16 31.38 25.84
C ASP A 9 -31.53 32.25 24.75
N VAL A 10 -30.22 32.11 24.61
CA VAL A 10 -29.58 32.04 23.29
C VAL A 10 -28.86 30.69 23.21
N GLN A 11 -29.52 29.69 22.62
CA GLN A 11 -28.87 28.44 22.22
C GLN A 11 -27.82 28.74 21.13
N PRO A 12 -26.55 28.30 21.27
CA PRO A 12 -25.59 28.40 20.19
C PRO A 12 -26.05 27.54 19.00
N PRO A 13 -25.70 27.91 17.75
CA PRO A 13 -26.15 27.20 16.57
C PRO A 13 -25.66 25.75 16.61
N SER A 14 -26.57 24.83 16.28
CA SER A 14 -26.36 23.37 16.28
C SER A 14 -25.01 22.98 15.68
N ASP A 15 -24.07 22.67 16.55
CA ASP A 15 -22.74 22.21 16.19
C ASP A 15 -22.86 20.92 15.36
N ILE A 16 -22.31 20.97 14.15
CA ILE A 16 -21.91 19.76 13.44
C ILE A 16 -20.79 19.15 14.30
N GLN A 17 -21.12 18.20 15.18
CA GLN A 17 -20.13 17.40 15.88
C GLN A 17 -19.27 16.67 14.84
N LEU A 18 -18.09 17.23 14.56
CA LEU A 18 -16.99 16.52 13.93
C LEU A 18 -16.57 15.43 14.91
N ALA A 19 -17.01 14.19 14.67
CA ALA A 19 -16.53 13.06 15.46
C ALA A 19 -15.03 12.89 15.23
N GLU A 20 -14.21 13.31 16.18
CA GLU A 20 -12.78 13.04 16.21
C GLU A 20 -12.59 11.52 16.28
N ARG A 21 -12.11 10.91 15.19
CA ARG A 21 -11.80 9.48 15.16
C ARG A 21 -10.31 9.31 15.36
N HIS A 22 -9.94 8.60 16.42
CA HIS A 22 -8.57 8.08 16.59
C HIS A 22 -8.26 7.15 15.42
N ILE A 23 -7.23 7.46 14.63
CA ILE A 23 -6.74 6.56 13.59
C ILE A 23 -5.44 5.93 14.10
N GLU A 24 -5.52 4.63 14.38
CA GLU A 24 -4.39 3.79 14.68
C GLU A 24 -3.39 3.80 13.51
N ARG A 25 -2.16 4.29 13.72
CA ARG A 25 -1.10 4.29 12.69
C ARG A 25 -0.46 2.90 12.62
N PRO A 26 -0.54 2.17 11.49
CA PRO A 26 0.15 0.90 11.36
C PRO A 26 1.67 1.09 11.35
N SER A 27 2.41 0.11 11.88
CA SER A 27 3.87 0.06 11.73
C SER A 27 4.25 -0.06 10.24
N LYS A 28 5.49 0.25 9.89
CA LYS A 28 5.96 0.12 8.50
C LYS A 28 5.88 -1.32 8.02
N GLU A 29 6.21 -2.28 8.87
CA GLU A 29 6.12 -3.72 8.58
C GLU A 29 4.68 -4.14 8.25
N VAL A 30 3.70 -3.64 9.01
CA VAL A 30 2.28 -3.88 8.74
C VAL A 30 1.87 -3.28 7.39
N VAL A 31 2.29 -2.05 7.10
CA VAL A 31 2.01 -1.41 5.80
C VAL A 31 2.64 -2.17 4.65
N PHE A 32 3.91 -2.58 4.77
CA PHE A 32 4.58 -3.38 3.75
C PHE A 32 3.86 -4.71 3.53
N MET A 33 3.43 -5.37 4.60
CA MET A 33 2.64 -6.61 4.48
C MET A 33 1.29 -6.37 3.77
N LEU A 34 0.59 -5.29 4.11
CA LEU A 34 -0.66 -4.91 3.43
C LEU A 34 -0.42 -4.59 1.95
N LEU A 35 0.70 -3.95 1.60
CA LEU A 35 1.07 -3.69 0.20
C LEU A 35 1.40 -4.98 -0.55
N ALA A 36 2.16 -5.91 0.06
CA ALA A 36 2.43 -7.23 -0.51
C ALA A 36 1.11 -7.97 -0.80
N TRP A 37 0.19 -7.94 0.15
CA TRP A 37 -1.13 -8.56 -0.02
C TRP A 37 -1.95 -7.87 -1.10
N TRP A 38 -1.99 -6.53 -1.11
CA TRP A 38 -2.72 -5.74 -2.10
C TRP A 38 -2.24 -6.01 -3.53
N LEU A 39 -0.92 -6.21 -3.72
CA LEU A 39 -0.33 -6.54 -5.02
C LEU A 39 -0.84 -7.87 -5.59
N GLU A 40 -1.16 -8.87 -4.75
CA GLU A 40 -1.74 -10.14 -5.23
C GLU A 40 -3.12 -9.95 -5.91
N TYR A 41 -3.82 -8.89 -5.55
CA TYR A 41 -5.12 -8.47 -6.12
C TYR A 41 -4.97 -7.44 -7.24
N SER A 42 -3.75 -7.21 -7.73
CA SER A 42 -3.53 -6.43 -8.94
C SER A 42 -4.29 -7.04 -10.12
N PRO A 43 -4.90 -6.23 -11.01
CA PRO A 43 -5.52 -6.72 -12.25
C PRO A 43 -4.54 -7.49 -13.15
N ASP A 44 -3.25 -7.22 -13.02
CA ASP A 44 -2.20 -7.93 -13.76
C ASP A 44 -1.81 -9.26 -13.12
N ALA A 45 -2.25 -9.51 -11.87
CA ALA A 45 -1.83 -10.66 -11.10
C ALA A 45 -2.49 -11.94 -11.63
N LYS A 46 -1.65 -12.86 -12.13
CA LYS A 46 -2.07 -14.15 -12.68
C LYS A 46 -1.24 -15.26 -12.04
N ASP A 47 -1.87 -16.42 -11.87
CA ASP A 47 -1.15 -17.63 -11.50
C ASP A 47 -0.12 -17.92 -12.62
N PRO A 48 1.13 -18.28 -12.28
CA PRO A 48 2.12 -18.65 -13.28
C PRO A 48 1.71 -19.99 -13.92
N PRO A 49 2.24 -20.33 -15.10
CA PRO A 49 1.92 -21.57 -15.78
C PRO A 49 2.32 -22.78 -14.94
N ASP A 50 1.59 -23.87 -15.12
CA ASP A 50 1.91 -25.15 -14.53
C ASP A 50 3.28 -25.63 -15.03
N ILE A 51 4.09 -26.18 -14.13
CA ILE A 51 5.41 -26.72 -14.45
C ILE A 51 5.35 -28.24 -14.40
N THR A 52 5.56 -28.87 -15.55
CA THR A 52 5.67 -30.32 -15.65
C THR A 52 7.10 -30.77 -15.43
N ASP A 53 7.33 -31.60 -14.41
CA ASP A 53 8.59 -32.28 -14.15
C ASP A 53 8.43 -33.79 -14.33
N MET A 54 9.50 -34.48 -14.73
CA MET A 54 9.57 -35.94 -14.77
C MET A 54 10.29 -36.45 -13.53
N VAL A 55 9.60 -37.19 -12.66
CA VAL A 55 10.18 -37.77 -11.44
C VAL A 55 9.96 -39.27 -11.47
N GLU A 56 11.05 -40.04 -11.45
CA GLU A 56 11.02 -41.52 -11.48
C GLU A 56 10.21 -42.12 -12.65
N GLY A 57 10.07 -41.38 -13.75
CA GLY A 57 9.34 -41.80 -14.95
C GLY A 57 7.86 -41.39 -14.97
N GLU A 58 7.36 -40.73 -13.92
CA GLU A 58 6.02 -40.18 -13.85
C GLU A 58 6.01 -38.67 -14.14
N GLU A 59 4.97 -38.23 -14.85
CA GLU A 59 4.73 -36.82 -15.14
C GLU A 59 4.07 -36.14 -13.94
N ILE A 60 4.70 -35.11 -13.40
CA ILE A 60 4.23 -34.38 -12.23
C ILE A 60 4.00 -32.93 -12.60
N VAL A 61 2.74 -32.50 -12.50
CA VAL A 61 2.31 -31.13 -12.82
C VAL A 61 2.27 -30.31 -11.53
N LYS A 62 3.17 -29.34 -11.41
CA LYS A 62 3.25 -28.41 -10.28
C LYS A 62 2.47 -27.13 -10.57
N LYS A 63 1.56 -26.77 -9.69
CA LYS A 63 0.78 -25.53 -9.78
C LYS A 63 1.14 -24.55 -8.68
N TYR A 64 1.16 -23.28 -9.04
CA TYR A 64 1.56 -22.22 -8.13
C TYR A 64 0.51 -21.11 -8.07
N ASN A 65 0.37 -20.50 -6.89
CA ASN A 65 -0.47 -19.35 -6.67
C ASN A 65 0.28 -18.08 -7.08
N LYS A 66 -0.45 -17.12 -7.65
CA LYS A 66 0.01 -15.75 -7.76
C LYS A 66 0.36 -15.17 -6.39
N LEU A 67 1.34 -14.28 -6.40
CA LEU A 67 1.95 -13.73 -5.19
C LEU A 67 2.18 -12.24 -5.41
N GLY A 68 1.95 -11.42 -4.38
CA GLY A 68 2.40 -10.02 -4.33
C GLY A 68 3.61 -9.89 -3.41
N ALA A 69 4.63 -9.13 -3.85
CA ALA A 69 5.88 -9.04 -3.12
C ALA A 69 6.53 -7.65 -3.19
N LEU A 70 7.35 -7.35 -2.19
CA LEU A 70 8.25 -6.20 -2.18
C LEU A 70 9.53 -6.50 -1.41
N ILE A 71 10.63 -5.89 -1.86
CA ILE A 71 11.95 -5.94 -1.22
C ILE A 71 12.20 -4.59 -0.55
N VAL A 72 12.61 -4.64 0.71
CA VAL A 72 12.80 -3.46 1.57
C VAL A 72 14.21 -3.46 2.14
N THR A 73 14.89 -2.32 2.12
CA THR A 73 16.22 -2.14 2.73
C THR A 73 16.15 -2.18 4.26
N PRO A 74 17.27 -2.40 4.96
CA PRO A 74 17.33 -2.27 6.43
C PRO A 74 16.85 -0.91 6.96
N GLU A 75 16.99 0.15 6.16
CA GLU A 75 16.54 1.52 6.47
C GLU A 75 15.06 1.74 6.13
N THR A 76 14.29 0.68 5.89
CA THR A 76 12.83 0.69 5.62
C THR A 76 12.42 1.39 4.32
N ARG A 77 13.27 1.34 3.29
CA ARG A 77 12.94 1.84 1.94
C ARG A 77 12.57 0.71 1.00
N VAL A 78 11.50 0.87 0.23
CA VAL A 78 11.11 -0.13 -0.79
C VAL A 78 12.03 0.00 -2.00
N LEU A 79 12.74 -1.07 -2.35
CA LEU A 79 13.57 -1.14 -3.55
C LEU A 79 12.76 -1.51 -4.79
N ALA A 80 11.95 -2.55 -4.66
CA ALA A 80 11.16 -3.09 -5.76
C ALA A 80 9.91 -3.74 -5.21
N MET A 81 8.82 -3.67 -5.97
CA MET A 81 7.57 -4.34 -5.66
C MET A 81 6.83 -4.70 -6.94
N ASP A 82 6.15 -5.83 -6.96
CA ASP A 82 5.36 -6.30 -8.10
C ASP A 82 4.43 -7.45 -7.66
N CYS A 83 3.65 -7.97 -8.59
CA CYS A 83 2.89 -9.21 -8.44
C CYS A 83 3.34 -10.27 -9.46
N THR A 84 2.93 -11.52 -9.26
CA THR A 84 3.12 -12.57 -10.27
C THR A 84 2.29 -12.21 -11.51
N ARG A 85 2.97 -12.12 -12.65
CA ARG A 85 2.40 -11.80 -13.96
C ARG A 85 3.31 -12.40 -15.02
N GLY A 86 2.73 -12.95 -16.08
CA GLY A 86 3.44 -13.75 -17.07
C GLY A 86 3.85 -15.11 -16.50
N GLU A 87 5.02 -15.61 -16.93
CA GLU A 87 5.48 -16.97 -16.58
C GLU A 87 6.42 -17.03 -15.37
N ALA A 88 6.98 -15.89 -14.96
CA ALA A 88 7.97 -15.84 -13.89
C ALA A 88 7.34 -15.53 -12.52
N HIS A 89 7.85 -16.20 -11.50
CA HIS A 89 7.47 -15.94 -10.12
C HIS A 89 7.96 -14.56 -9.71
N VAL A 90 7.15 -13.85 -8.92
CA VAL A 90 7.44 -12.45 -8.60
C VAL A 90 8.74 -12.27 -7.81
N VAL A 91 9.09 -13.19 -6.92
CA VAL A 91 10.34 -13.11 -6.15
C VAL A 91 11.56 -13.17 -7.06
N GLN A 92 11.53 -14.03 -8.09
CA GLN A 92 12.58 -14.09 -9.11
C GLN A 92 12.70 -12.74 -9.83
N LYS A 93 11.57 -12.20 -10.30
CA LYS A 93 11.50 -10.92 -11.01
C LYS A 93 12.06 -9.77 -10.18
N LEU A 94 11.69 -9.68 -8.90
CA LEU A 94 12.16 -8.60 -8.03
C LEU A 94 13.67 -8.67 -7.76
N ILE A 95 14.20 -9.87 -7.52
CA ILE A 95 15.64 -10.05 -7.32
C ILE A 95 16.41 -9.65 -8.59
N LEU A 96 15.97 -10.11 -9.76
CA LEU A 96 16.59 -9.78 -11.04
C LEU A 96 16.48 -8.28 -11.35
N LEU A 97 15.31 -7.68 -11.11
CA LEU A 97 15.09 -6.24 -11.26
C LEU A 97 16.08 -5.44 -10.40
N CYS A 98 16.23 -5.80 -9.13
CA CYS A 98 17.17 -5.13 -8.23
C CYS A 98 18.62 -5.28 -8.71
N ARG A 99 19.01 -6.47 -9.19
CA ARG A 99 20.36 -6.73 -9.72
C ARG A 99 20.64 -5.93 -10.98
N THR A 100 19.69 -5.86 -11.92
CA THR A 100 19.87 -5.08 -13.15
C THR A 100 19.96 -3.57 -12.89
N ASN A 101 19.31 -3.08 -11.83
CA ASN A 101 19.49 -1.70 -11.37
C ASN A 101 20.75 -1.48 -10.52
N GLY A 102 21.59 -2.51 -10.31
CA GLY A 102 22.82 -2.40 -9.53
C GLY A 102 22.59 -2.26 -8.02
N TRP A 103 21.43 -2.64 -7.50
CA TRP A 103 21.14 -2.50 -6.07
C TRP A 103 21.66 -3.67 -5.25
N MET A 104 22.14 -3.33 -4.06
CA MET A 104 22.60 -4.30 -3.08
C MET A 104 21.38 -4.88 -2.34
N LEU A 105 21.22 -6.20 -2.45
CA LEU A 105 20.17 -6.96 -1.78
C LEU A 105 20.61 -7.52 -0.42
N ASP A 106 21.90 -7.48 -0.12
CA ASP A 106 22.44 -7.98 1.14
C ASP A 106 21.81 -7.26 2.33
N GLY A 107 21.32 -8.02 3.30
CA GLY A 107 20.63 -7.47 4.46
C GLY A 107 19.17 -7.07 4.23
N CYS A 108 18.70 -7.03 2.98
CA CYS A 108 17.32 -6.64 2.67
C CYS A 108 16.29 -7.66 3.16
N VAL A 109 15.06 -7.18 3.35
CA VAL A 109 13.92 -7.93 3.85
C VAL A 109 12.89 -8.08 2.74
N LEU A 110 12.40 -9.30 2.52
CA LEU A 110 11.31 -9.60 1.60
C LEU A 110 9.98 -9.61 2.35
N TYR A 111 8.95 -9.01 1.77
CA TYR A 111 7.56 -9.14 2.21
C TYR A 111 6.78 -9.82 1.10
N THR A 112 6.08 -10.90 1.41
CA THR A 112 5.30 -11.68 0.43
C THR A 112 3.90 -11.97 0.95
N SER A 113 2.93 -11.97 0.05
CA SER A 113 1.57 -12.40 0.40
C SER A 113 1.48 -13.90 0.67
N ARG A 114 2.38 -14.73 0.13
CA ARG A 114 2.43 -16.19 0.33
C ARG A 114 3.84 -16.65 0.69
N LEU A 115 3.98 -17.87 1.21
CA LEU A 115 5.30 -18.47 1.45
C LEU A 115 5.98 -18.77 0.10
N PRO A 116 7.18 -18.20 -0.20
CA PRO A 116 7.88 -18.49 -1.45
C PRO A 116 8.27 -19.97 -1.58
N CYS A 117 8.20 -20.52 -2.79
CA CYS A 117 8.61 -21.92 -3.05
C CYS A 117 10.13 -22.12 -2.88
N SER A 118 10.59 -23.37 -2.93
CA SER A 118 12.04 -23.68 -2.84
C SER A 118 12.87 -23.02 -3.95
N HIS A 119 12.30 -22.85 -5.15
CA HIS A 119 13.00 -22.17 -6.24
C HIS A 119 13.25 -20.69 -5.90
N CYS A 120 12.20 -19.96 -5.50
CA CYS A 120 12.32 -18.56 -5.05
C CYS A 120 13.28 -18.44 -3.86
N THR A 121 13.19 -19.37 -2.90
CA THR A 121 14.05 -19.39 -1.71
C THR A 121 15.54 -19.54 -2.04
N LYS A 122 15.90 -20.37 -3.04
CA LYS A 122 17.30 -20.48 -3.50
C LYS A 122 17.84 -19.14 -4.00
N LEU A 123 17.03 -18.40 -4.77
CA LEU A 123 17.43 -17.07 -5.26
C LEU A 123 17.53 -16.05 -4.13
N MET A 124 16.67 -16.13 -3.13
CA MET A 124 16.73 -15.25 -1.95
C MET A 124 18.03 -15.47 -1.16
N VAL A 125 18.46 -16.72 -1.01
CA VAL A 125 19.77 -17.07 -0.41
C VAL A 125 20.92 -16.52 -1.25
N GLN A 126 20.91 -16.74 -2.57
CA GLN A 126 21.90 -16.17 -3.51
C GLN A 126 21.93 -14.63 -3.46
N ALA A 127 20.79 -14.01 -3.24
CA ALA A 127 20.65 -12.56 -3.09
C ALA A 127 21.11 -12.03 -1.72
N LYS A 128 21.40 -12.92 -0.76
CA LYS A 128 21.74 -12.58 0.64
C LYS A 128 20.64 -11.77 1.35
N LEU A 129 19.38 -12.08 1.05
CA LEU A 129 18.29 -11.52 1.84
C LEU A 129 18.41 -11.98 3.30
N LYS A 130 18.07 -11.10 4.23
CA LYS A 130 18.21 -11.37 5.67
C LYS A 130 16.98 -12.06 6.24
N LYS A 131 15.80 -11.66 5.77
CA LYS A 131 14.53 -12.08 6.37
C LYS A 131 13.38 -12.02 5.38
N VAL A 132 12.42 -12.92 5.55
CA VAL A 132 11.12 -12.89 4.87
C VAL A 132 10.01 -12.73 5.89
N TYR A 133 9.12 -11.78 5.63
CA TYR A 133 7.80 -11.73 6.22
C TYR A 133 6.79 -12.26 5.22
N CYS A 134 5.93 -13.17 5.66
CA CYS A 134 4.84 -13.67 4.84
C CYS A 134 3.52 -13.75 5.62
N LEU A 135 2.41 -13.73 4.92
CA LEU A 135 1.11 -14.03 5.54
C LEU A 135 1.04 -15.54 5.85
N PRO A 136 0.40 -15.93 6.96
CA PRO A 136 0.13 -17.34 7.25
C PRO A 136 -1.05 -17.88 6.43
N ILE A 137 -0.96 -17.83 5.10
CA ILE A 137 -1.92 -18.40 4.13
C ILE A 137 -1.25 -19.51 3.31
N GLU A 138 -1.93 -20.09 2.30
CA GLU A 138 -1.31 -21.13 1.48
C GLU A 138 0.02 -20.69 0.87
N PRO A 139 0.99 -21.62 0.77
CA PRO A 139 2.23 -21.39 0.06
C PRO A 139 2.02 -21.06 -1.44
N GLU A 140 3.10 -20.56 -2.04
CA GLU A 140 3.19 -20.32 -3.48
C GLU A 140 2.99 -21.62 -4.26
N LEU A 141 3.66 -22.73 -3.91
CA LEU A 141 3.39 -24.06 -4.48
C LEU A 141 2.22 -24.72 -3.73
N TYR A 142 1.13 -25.06 -4.43
CA TYR A 142 -0.07 -25.62 -3.78
C TYR A 142 -0.58 -26.94 -4.37
N ASP A 143 0.03 -27.42 -5.45
CA ASP A 143 -0.32 -28.70 -6.08
C ASP A 143 0.92 -29.25 -6.79
N PRO A 144 1.21 -30.56 -6.73
CA PRO A 144 0.45 -31.61 -6.04
C PRO A 144 0.72 -31.66 -4.53
N LYS A 145 -0.25 -32.16 -3.75
CA LYS A 145 -0.20 -32.19 -2.27
C LYS A 145 1.05 -32.86 -1.72
N GLU A 146 1.53 -33.95 -2.33
CA GLU A 146 2.72 -34.67 -1.86
C GLU A 146 3.99 -33.81 -1.94
N PHE A 147 4.03 -32.87 -2.89
CA PHE A 147 5.18 -32.00 -3.12
C PHE A 147 5.17 -30.72 -2.27
N ILE A 148 4.01 -30.30 -1.77
CA ILE A 148 3.90 -29.15 -0.86
C ILE A 148 4.79 -29.39 0.37
N ASP A 149 4.65 -30.55 1.01
CA ASP A 149 5.44 -30.91 2.19
C ASP A 149 6.93 -31.09 1.90
N SER A 150 7.26 -31.67 0.74
CA SER A 150 8.64 -31.83 0.30
C SER A 150 9.31 -30.48 0.03
N ASP A 151 8.64 -29.60 -0.72
CA ASP A 151 9.12 -28.24 -1.01
C ASP A 151 9.30 -27.46 0.28
N ARG A 152 8.36 -27.56 1.23
CA ARG A 152 8.44 -26.91 2.55
C ARG A 152 9.61 -27.40 3.38
N LYS A 153 9.88 -28.70 3.40
CA LYS A 153 11.08 -29.26 4.06
C LYS A 153 12.35 -28.73 3.40
N ALA A 154 12.37 -28.61 2.08
CA ALA A 154 13.50 -28.03 1.35
C ALA A 154 13.67 -26.54 1.68
N VAL A 155 12.58 -25.77 1.71
CA VAL A 155 12.53 -24.37 2.15
C VAL A 155 13.07 -24.27 3.58
N ASP A 156 12.53 -25.01 4.55
CA ASP A 156 13.00 -25.00 5.95
C ASP A 156 14.50 -25.27 6.07
N LYS A 157 15.00 -26.26 5.31
CA LYS A 157 16.42 -26.59 5.25
C LYS A 157 17.26 -25.43 4.70
N LEU A 158 16.80 -24.78 3.62
CA LEU A 158 17.47 -23.60 3.04
C LEU A 158 17.53 -22.45 4.05
N TYR A 159 16.45 -22.21 4.79
CA TYR A 159 16.42 -21.15 5.81
C TYR A 159 17.38 -21.45 6.97
N ARG A 160 17.34 -22.67 7.51
CA ARG A 160 18.19 -23.08 8.65
C ARG A 160 19.67 -23.06 8.33
N ILE A 161 20.07 -23.60 7.17
CA ILE A 161 21.49 -23.72 6.80
C ILE A 161 22.07 -22.34 6.45
N ASN A 162 21.30 -21.47 5.78
CA ASN A 162 21.81 -20.21 5.26
C ASN A 162 21.52 -19.00 6.16
N GLY A 163 20.92 -19.19 7.34
CA GLY A 163 20.65 -18.10 8.29
C GLY A 163 19.59 -17.10 7.80
N LEU A 164 18.74 -17.48 6.85
CA LEU A 164 17.64 -16.65 6.38
C LEU A 164 16.51 -16.70 7.42
N GLY A 165 16.07 -15.54 7.91
CA GLY A 165 14.95 -15.46 8.86
C GLY A 165 13.60 -15.60 8.16
N ILE A 166 12.62 -16.22 8.83
CA ILE A 166 11.21 -16.19 8.43
C ILE A 166 10.33 -15.70 9.58
N SER A 167 9.28 -14.95 9.26
CA SER A 167 8.25 -14.57 10.24
C SER A 167 6.89 -14.45 9.57
N TYR A 168 5.90 -15.10 10.16
CA TYR A 168 4.52 -14.91 9.76
C TYR A 168 3.97 -13.63 10.40
N LEU A 169 3.50 -12.69 9.58
CA LEU A 169 2.98 -11.41 10.03
C LEU A 169 1.53 -11.26 9.58
N THR A 170 0.58 -11.58 10.47
CA THR A 170 -0.83 -11.25 10.26
C THR A 170 -1.05 -9.78 10.62
N PRO A 171 -1.54 -8.92 9.70
CA PRO A 171 -1.85 -7.53 10.02
C PRO A 171 -2.95 -7.45 11.08
N ASN A 172 -2.62 -7.18 12.33
CA ASN A 172 -3.63 -6.96 13.37
C ASN A 172 -4.05 -5.48 13.37
N VAL A 173 -5.26 -5.20 12.90
CA VAL A 173 -5.85 -3.85 12.76
C VAL A 173 -6.74 -3.45 13.95
N THR A 174 -6.74 -4.23 15.04
CA THR A 174 -7.56 -3.98 16.26
C THR A 174 -6.75 -3.69 17.51
N ASN A 175 -5.46 -3.99 17.48
CA ASN A 175 -4.50 -3.79 18.56
C ASN A 175 -3.22 -3.16 17.97
N LEU A 176 -3.36 -2.18 17.08
CA LEU A 176 -2.21 -1.37 16.70
C LEU A 176 -1.79 -0.60 17.95
N LYS A 177 -0.85 -1.17 18.72
CA LYS A 177 -0.29 -0.55 19.92
C LYS A 177 0.42 0.71 19.48
N VAL A 178 -0.28 1.83 19.63
CA VAL A 178 0.27 3.17 19.52
C VAL A 178 1.24 3.33 20.69
N SER A 179 2.51 3.64 20.42
CA SER A 179 3.33 4.24 21.47
C SER A 179 2.64 5.57 21.85
N PRO A 180 2.58 6.00 23.13
CA PRO A 180 1.90 7.25 23.52
C PRO A 180 2.31 8.50 22.70
N SER A 181 3.46 8.43 22.03
CA SER A 181 3.99 9.42 21.09
C SER A 181 3.40 9.40 19.67
N GLU A 182 2.53 8.46 19.29
CA GLU A 182 2.08 8.22 17.89
C GLU A 182 0.56 8.38 17.66
N GLU A 183 -0.13 9.10 18.55
CA GLU A 183 -1.55 9.42 18.37
C GLU A 183 -1.76 10.48 17.27
N ILE A 184 -2.58 10.14 16.25
CA ILE A 184 -2.91 11.02 15.11
C ILE A 184 -4.39 11.40 15.16
N PHE A 185 -4.68 12.70 14.98
CA PHE A 185 -6.04 13.26 14.90
C PHE A 185 -6.41 13.62 13.45
N ILE A 186 -7.13 12.75 12.72
CA ILE A 186 -7.56 13.06 11.35
C ILE A 186 -8.97 13.61 11.24
N ASN A 187 -9.07 14.83 10.69
CA ASN A 187 -10.31 15.41 10.20
C ASN A 187 -10.71 14.71 8.89
N VAL A 188 -11.20 13.48 8.99
CA VAL A 188 -11.79 12.76 7.86
C VAL A 188 -13.22 13.26 7.71
N ARG A 189 -13.49 14.04 6.66
CA ARG A 189 -14.87 14.27 6.21
C ARG A 189 -15.38 12.97 5.60
N THR A 190 -15.87 12.04 6.41
CA THR A 190 -16.58 10.87 5.89
C THR A 190 -17.92 11.34 5.31
N PRO A 191 -18.17 11.19 4.00
CA PRO A 191 -19.49 11.48 3.45
C PRO A 191 -20.53 10.50 4.05
N LYS A 192 -21.73 10.99 4.36
CA LYS A 192 -22.84 10.20 4.93
C LYS A 192 -23.51 9.28 3.89
N TYR A 193 -22.76 8.37 3.26
CA TYR A 193 -23.36 7.40 2.32
C TYR A 193 -23.26 5.98 2.87
N GLU A 194 -24.39 5.28 2.86
CA GLU A 194 -24.44 3.82 2.96
C GLU A 194 -23.93 3.21 1.64
N LEU A 195 -22.61 3.17 1.47
CA LEU A 195 -22.01 2.35 0.43
C LEU A 195 -22.31 0.89 0.76
N LYS A 196 -23.07 0.18 -0.08
CA LYS A 196 -23.10 -1.30 -0.07
C LYS A 196 -21.66 -1.76 -0.24
N ARG A 197 -21.05 -2.20 0.86
CA ARG A 197 -19.62 -2.57 0.94
C ARG A 197 -19.48 -3.94 0.27
N GLU A 198 -18.74 -4.00 -0.81
CA GLU A 198 -18.34 -5.29 -1.38
C GLU A 198 -16.94 -5.53 -0.84
N LEU A 199 -16.72 -6.72 -0.31
CA LEU A 199 -15.39 -7.13 0.10
C LEU A 199 -14.52 -7.20 -1.16
N LEU A 200 -13.34 -6.55 -1.12
CA LEU A 200 -12.36 -6.62 -2.21
C LEU A 200 -11.57 -7.93 -2.19
N PHE A 201 -11.63 -8.63 -1.06
CA PHE A 201 -10.92 -9.86 -0.79
C PHE A 201 -11.97 -10.95 -0.62
N ASP A 202 -11.68 -12.11 -1.18
CA ASP A 202 -12.38 -13.34 -0.81
C ASP A 202 -12.18 -13.58 0.71
N GLU A 203 -13.23 -13.98 1.42
CA GLU A 203 -13.09 -14.42 2.81
C GLU A 203 -12.53 -15.85 2.90
N GLU A 204 -12.49 -16.58 1.77
CA GLU A 204 -11.72 -17.81 1.60
C GLU A 204 -10.23 -17.50 1.42
N PHE A 205 -9.58 -17.10 2.51
CA PHE A 205 -8.13 -16.94 2.58
C PHE A 205 -7.39 -18.26 2.46
N TYR A 206 -8.12 -19.37 2.68
CA TYR A 206 -7.58 -20.71 2.68
C TYR A 206 -8.33 -21.63 1.71
N ARG A 207 -7.65 -22.11 0.66
CA ARG A 207 -8.14 -23.20 -0.21
C ARG A 207 -8.03 -24.56 0.47
N ASP A 208 -7.03 -24.73 1.33
CA ASP A 208 -6.80 -25.98 2.06
C ASP A 208 -6.26 -25.68 3.48
N GLU A 209 -7.12 -25.89 4.49
CA GLU A 209 -6.80 -25.63 5.90
C GLU A 209 -5.66 -26.50 6.43
N GLU A 210 -5.42 -27.66 5.82
CA GLU A 210 -4.32 -28.55 6.19
C GLU A 210 -2.98 -27.99 5.68
N ALA A 211 -2.99 -27.41 4.48
CA ALA A 211 -1.83 -26.73 3.89
C ALA A 211 -1.50 -25.39 4.59
N ALA A 212 -2.51 -24.72 5.15
CA ALA A 212 -2.41 -23.51 5.95
C ALA A 212 -1.73 -23.73 7.33
N GLY A 213 -1.98 -24.90 7.91
CA GLY A 213 -1.72 -25.25 9.32
C GLY A 213 -0.33 -25.83 9.61
N SER A 214 0.61 -25.69 8.69
CA SER A 214 1.99 -26.14 8.87
C SER A 214 2.90 -24.95 8.53
N SER A 215 3.85 -24.57 9.38
CA SER A 215 4.69 -23.41 9.10
C SER A 215 6.15 -23.84 8.95
N VAL A 216 6.94 -23.09 8.18
CA VAL A 216 8.39 -23.27 8.17
C VAL A 216 8.91 -22.74 9.51
N ASN A 217 9.77 -23.51 10.20
CA ASN A 217 10.29 -23.18 11.54
C ASN A 217 9.28 -22.94 12.68
N ALA A 218 7.97 -23.13 12.48
CA ALA A 218 7.00 -23.24 13.56
C ALA A 218 6.27 -24.56 13.37
N GLY A 219 6.15 -25.37 14.43
CA GLY A 219 5.48 -26.66 14.36
C GLY A 219 4.03 -26.55 13.86
N LYS A 220 3.27 -27.65 13.93
CA LYS A 220 1.82 -27.57 13.67
C LYS A 220 1.22 -26.44 14.51
N TRP A 221 0.38 -25.61 13.89
CA TRP A 221 -0.25 -24.49 14.58
C TRP A 221 -0.98 -25.02 15.82
N LYS A 222 -0.85 -24.32 16.96
CA LYS A 222 -1.58 -24.70 18.17
C LYS A 222 -3.08 -24.56 17.93
N GLU A 223 -3.86 -25.38 18.64
CA GLU A 223 -5.32 -25.33 18.60
C GLU A 223 -5.83 -23.90 18.83
N GLY A 224 -6.77 -23.45 18.00
CA GLY A 224 -7.33 -22.10 18.04
C GLY A 224 -6.49 -20.98 17.40
N HIS A 225 -5.20 -21.19 17.08
CA HIS A 225 -4.42 -20.16 16.38
C HIS A 225 -4.95 -19.91 14.96
N LEU A 226 -5.27 -20.96 14.20
CA LEU A 226 -5.80 -20.83 12.83
C LEU A 226 -7.11 -20.03 12.83
N LYS A 227 -7.98 -20.30 13.80
CA LYS A 227 -9.22 -19.54 14.00
C LYS A 227 -8.94 -18.05 14.25
N ARG A 228 -7.99 -17.74 15.14
CA ARG A 228 -7.59 -16.35 15.42
C ARG A 228 -6.98 -15.66 14.19
N CYS A 229 -6.13 -16.36 13.43
CA CYS A 229 -5.57 -15.83 12.19
C CYS A 229 -6.68 -15.50 11.18
N LYS A 230 -7.65 -16.41 10.97
CA LYS A 230 -8.82 -16.15 10.11
C LYS A 230 -9.60 -14.92 10.55
N GLU A 231 -9.87 -14.78 11.85
CA GLU A 231 -10.56 -13.60 12.40
C GLU A 231 -9.77 -12.30 12.16
N ASP A 232 -8.45 -12.33 12.39
CA ASP A 232 -7.58 -11.17 12.18
C ASP A 232 -7.47 -10.81 10.69
N PHE A 233 -7.42 -11.80 9.78
CA PHE A 233 -7.49 -11.58 8.33
C PHE A 233 -8.80 -10.97 7.88
N ALA A 234 -9.94 -11.49 8.35
CA ALA A 234 -11.24 -10.93 8.02
C ALA A 234 -11.37 -9.47 8.49
N LYS A 235 -10.85 -9.16 9.69
CA LYS A 235 -10.76 -7.78 10.18
C LYS A 235 -9.84 -6.92 9.31
N ALA A 236 -8.65 -7.41 8.97
CA ALA A 236 -7.69 -6.71 8.12
C ALA A 236 -8.25 -6.44 6.72
N ALA A 237 -8.91 -7.43 6.09
CA ALA A 237 -9.55 -7.30 4.79
C ALA A 237 -10.68 -6.25 4.82
N ARG A 238 -11.55 -6.30 5.85
CA ARG A 238 -12.63 -5.31 6.05
C ARG A 238 -12.06 -3.92 6.28
N TRP A 239 -11.02 -3.79 7.09
CA TRP A 239 -10.36 -2.54 7.37
C TRP A 239 -9.65 -2.00 6.12
N LEU A 240 -8.94 -2.83 5.38
CA LEU A 240 -8.26 -2.46 4.15
C LEU A 240 -9.28 -2.02 3.09
N SER A 241 -10.42 -2.70 2.99
CA SER A 241 -11.55 -2.26 2.17
C SER A 241 -12.07 -0.88 2.62
N ASP A 242 -12.33 -0.66 3.91
CA ASP A 242 -12.73 0.65 4.45
C ASP A 242 -11.73 1.77 4.11
N LYS A 243 -10.43 1.52 4.26
CA LYS A 243 -9.37 2.52 4.03
C LYS A 243 -9.07 2.76 2.55
N THR A 244 -9.19 1.75 1.71
CA THR A 244 -8.97 1.91 0.26
C THR A 244 -10.16 2.56 -0.44
N PHE A 245 -11.39 2.41 0.08
CA PHE A 245 -12.60 3.10 -0.39
C PHE A 245 -12.88 4.43 0.31
N GLY A 246 -12.28 4.68 1.48
CA GLY A 246 -12.30 5.99 2.11
C GLY A 246 -11.77 7.03 1.12
N GLU A 247 -12.58 8.05 0.84
CA GLU A 247 -12.34 9.12 -0.16
C GLU A 247 -12.52 8.76 -1.65
N ILE A 248 -12.66 7.48 -2.02
CA ILE A 248 -12.85 7.04 -3.42
C ILE A 248 -14.20 6.34 -3.59
N PRO A 249 -15.28 7.06 -3.96
CA PRO A 249 -16.58 6.48 -4.30
C PRO A 249 -16.48 5.27 -5.24
N LYS A 250 -17.32 4.25 -5.03
CA LYS A 250 -17.37 3.01 -5.83
C LYS A 250 -17.70 3.24 -7.32
N ASP A 251 -18.33 4.37 -7.59
CA ASP A 251 -18.76 4.92 -8.87
C ASP A 251 -17.69 5.80 -9.53
N ILE A 252 -16.46 5.81 -9.01
CA ILE A 252 -15.33 6.49 -9.65
C ILE A 252 -14.89 5.74 -10.89
N HIS A 253 -14.98 6.42 -12.02
CA HIS A 253 -14.44 5.97 -13.29
C HIS A 253 -13.45 7.02 -13.80
N PHE A 254 -12.24 6.60 -14.16
CA PHE A 254 -11.40 7.42 -15.01
C PHE A 254 -12.01 7.47 -16.41
N ALA A 255 -11.93 8.62 -17.09
CA ALA A 255 -12.35 8.76 -18.48
C ALA A 255 -11.69 7.70 -19.41
N ASN A 256 -10.57 7.11 -18.98
CA ASN A 256 -9.95 5.93 -19.59
C ASN A 256 -9.84 4.82 -18.52
N ARG A 257 -10.75 3.84 -18.56
CA ARG A 257 -10.97 2.81 -17.51
C ARG A 257 -9.80 1.84 -17.35
N SER A 258 -8.73 2.23 -16.65
CA SER A 258 -7.69 1.27 -16.25
C SER A 258 -7.98 0.72 -14.85
N ALA A 259 -8.34 -0.57 -14.76
CA ALA A 259 -8.45 -1.27 -13.48
C ALA A 259 -7.15 -1.16 -12.67
N LYS A 260 -6.00 -1.14 -13.37
CA LYS A 260 -4.68 -0.96 -12.78
C LYS A 260 -4.52 0.42 -12.16
N ALA A 261 -4.99 1.47 -12.82
CA ALA A 261 -4.96 2.82 -12.26
C ALA A 261 -5.76 2.91 -10.96
N MET A 262 -6.93 2.28 -10.90
CA MET A 262 -7.73 2.23 -9.67
C MET A 262 -7.05 1.43 -8.56
N HIS A 263 -6.46 0.28 -8.89
CA HIS A 263 -5.69 -0.53 -7.96
C HIS A 263 -4.52 0.26 -7.36
N THR A 264 -3.76 0.96 -8.20
CA THR A 264 -2.62 1.78 -7.78
C THR A 264 -3.06 3.02 -7.00
N LEU A 265 -4.17 3.67 -7.35
CA LEU A 265 -4.69 4.80 -6.57
C LEU A 265 -5.16 4.36 -5.17
N ARG A 266 -5.79 3.20 -5.06
CA ARG A 266 -6.13 2.60 -3.76
C ARG A 266 -4.89 2.23 -2.95
N MET A 267 -3.80 1.81 -3.61
CA MET A 267 -2.51 1.63 -2.96
C MET A 267 -2.00 2.93 -2.34
N ALA A 268 -2.19 4.08 -3.00
CA ALA A 268 -1.85 5.40 -2.44
C ALA A 268 -2.66 5.71 -1.15
N ASN A 269 -3.92 5.29 -1.06
CA ASN A 269 -4.71 5.39 0.18
C ASN A 269 -4.14 4.53 1.32
N ILE A 270 -3.53 3.38 1.02
CA ILE A 270 -2.85 2.58 2.05
C ILE A 270 -1.66 3.37 2.63
N LEU A 271 -0.93 4.11 1.79
CA LEU A 271 0.22 4.92 2.22
C LEU A 271 -0.20 6.11 3.10
N VAL A 272 -1.38 6.69 2.87
CA VAL A 272 -1.93 7.80 3.68
C VAL A 272 -1.99 7.45 5.17
N LEU A 273 -2.18 6.17 5.51
CA LEU A 273 -2.23 5.67 6.89
C LEU A 273 -0.91 5.89 7.65
N ARG A 274 0.18 6.21 6.96
CA ARG A 274 1.47 6.57 7.54
C ARG A 274 1.70 8.08 7.61
N SER A 275 0.76 8.93 7.21
CA SER A 275 0.96 10.37 7.27
C SER A 275 1.28 10.86 8.69
N ASP A 276 2.23 11.79 8.84
CA ASP A 276 2.43 12.50 10.11
C ASP A 276 1.53 13.75 10.22
N ASP A 277 0.80 14.10 9.14
CA ASP A 277 -0.14 15.21 9.15
C ASP A 277 -1.48 14.75 9.74
N PRO A 278 -1.86 15.25 10.93
CA PRO A 278 -3.14 14.91 11.53
C PRO A 278 -4.27 15.34 10.60
N LYS A 279 -4.29 16.53 10.01
CA LYS A 279 -5.49 17.01 9.31
C LYS A 279 -5.63 16.54 7.87
N THR A 280 -4.54 16.20 7.20
CA THR A 280 -4.56 15.96 5.74
C THR A 280 -3.47 14.97 5.35
N GLY A 281 -3.86 13.71 5.23
CA GLY A 281 -3.00 12.70 4.63
C GLY A 281 -2.96 12.81 3.10
N VAL A 282 -1.78 12.63 2.53
CA VAL A 282 -1.51 12.56 1.09
C VAL A 282 -0.63 11.35 0.85
N GLY A 283 -1.05 10.46 -0.04
CA GLY A 283 -0.28 9.32 -0.51
C GLY A 283 -0.02 9.44 -2.01
N ALA A 284 1.13 8.98 -2.45
CA ALA A 284 1.53 9.00 -3.85
C ALA A 284 2.26 7.71 -4.23
N VAL A 285 1.95 7.21 -5.43
CA VAL A 285 2.66 6.11 -6.09
C VAL A 285 3.14 6.59 -7.44
N ILE A 286 4.41 6.35 -7.76
CA ILE A 286 4.98 6.59 -9.08
C ILE A 286 5.17 5.24 -9.76
N THR A 287 4.76 5.15 -11.01
CA THR A 287 5.04 4.01 -11.89
C THR A 287 5.73 4.50 -13.16
N LYS A 288 6.32 3.56 -13.90
CA LYS A 288 6.89 3.81 -15.22
C LYS A 288 6.60 2.63 -16.13
N GLY A 289 6.27 2.90 -17.38
CA GLY A 289 6.03 1.86 -18.38
C GLY A 289 4.72 2.07 -19.14
N ASP A 290 4.55 1.24 -20.17
CA ASP A 290 3.31 1.13 -20.91
C ASP A 290 2.24 0.35 -20.13
N SER A 291 1.13 0.00 -20.78
CA SER A 291 0.03 -0.75 -20.18
C SER A 291 0.37 -2.21 -19.83
N GLU A 292 1.41 -2.78 -20.42
CA GLU A 292 1.77 -4.19 -20.27
C GLU A 292 2.94 -4.38 -19.28
N ASN A 293 3.86 -3.42 -19.24
CA ASN A 293 5.13 -3.48 -18.52
C ASN A 293 5.28 -2.35 -17.48
N GLU A 294 4.17 -1.95 -16.85
CA GLU A 294 4.21 -0.94 -15.80
C GLU A 294 4.95 -1.46 -14.56
N VAL A 295 5.97 -0.73 -14.10
CA VAL A 295 6.77 -1.05 -12.90
C VAL A 295 6.56 0.01 -11.84
N TYR A 296 6.35 -0.44 -10.59
CA TYR A 296 6.30 0.42 -9.43
C TYR A 296 7.67 1.00 -9.14
N CYS A 297 7.70 2.33 -9.15
CA CYS A 297 8.91 3.11 -9.11
C CYS A 297 9.09 3.74 -7.73
N GLY A 298 8.07 4.40 -7.19
CA GLY A 298 8.20 5.12 -5.93
C GLY A 298 6.93 5.10 -5.11
N LEU A 299 7.08 5.08 -3.79
CA LEU A 299 5.98 5.19 -2.83
C LEU A 299 6.27 6.34 -1.87
N GLY A 300 5.25 7.13 -1.58
CA GLY A 300 5.36 8.24 -0.67
C GLY A 300 4.07 8.55 0.06
N TRP A 301 4.22 9.14 1.23
CA TRP A 301 3.16 9.79 1.99
C TRP A 301 3.72 11.08 2.57
N ASN A 302 2.86 12.03 2.90
CA ASN A 302 3.33 13.26 3.52
C ASN A 302 3.72 13.04 4.98
N GLY A 303 4.88 13.55 5.37
CA GLY A 303 5.42 13.37 6.72
C GLY A 303 6.70 14.16 6.94
N PHE A 304 7.28 14.00 8.13
CA PHE A 304 8.51 14.70 8.47
C PHE A 304 9.72 14.16 7.69
N PRO A 305 10.82 14.94 7.57
CA PRO A 305 12.08 14.48 7.02
C PRO A 305 12.57 13.20 7.70
N GLN A 306 13.33 12.39 6.96
CA GLN A 306 13.87 11.15 7.47
C GLN A 306 14.71 11.38 8.73
N GLY A 307 14.52 10.53 9.74
CA GLY A 307 15.23 10.59 11.02
C GLY A 307 14.50 11.37 12.10
N ALA A 308 13.48 12.16 11.73
CA ALA A 308 12.63 12.84 12.70
C ALA A 308 11.69 11.85 13.40
N GLN A 309 11.57 12.00 14.71
CA GLN A 309 10.53 11.37 15.51
C GLN A 309 9.22 12.15 15.39
N HIS A 310 8.13 11.50 15.78
CA HIS A 310 6.79 12.06 15.66
C HIS A 310 6.56 13.31 16.51
N SER A 311 7.33 13.47 17.59
CA SER A 311 7.29 14.63 18.49
C SER A 311 8.24 15.77 18.10
N ASP A 312 9.06 15.61 17.06
CA ASP A 312 10.16 16.55 16.78
C ASP A 312 9.71 17.88 16.20
N TYR A 313 8.55 17.91 15.52
CA TYR A 313 8.07 19.08 14.82
C TYR A 313 6.62 19.44 15.17
N PRO A 314 6.24 20.73 15.08
CA PRO A 314 4.88 21.19 15.27
C PRO A 314 3.89 20.46 14.34
N ARG A 315 2.86 19.84 14.92
CA ARG A 315 1.78 19.14 14.19
C ARG A 315 0.51 19.98 14.10
N ALA A 316 0.36 20.94 15.01
CA ALA A 316 -0.81 21.78 15.10
C ALA A 316 -0.94 22.63 13.83
N ALA A 317 -2.08 22.48 13.16
CA ALA A 317 -2.55 23.44 12.18
C ALA A 317 -3.39 24.52 12.87
N GLU A 318 -3.07 24.85 14.12
CA GLU A 318 -3.59 26.05 14.76
C GLU A 318 -3.09 27.25 13.96
N LYS A 319 -3.99 28.19 13.73
CA LYS A 319 -3.65 29.42 13.03
C LYS A 319 -2.84 30.28 13.98
N THR A 320 -1.55 30.01 14.09
CA THR A 320 -0.60 30.95 14.67
C THR A 320 -0.09 31.84 13.54
N ASP A 321 0.15 33.12 13.83
CA ASP A 321 0.79 34.03 12.87
C ASP A 321 2.30 33.76 12.73
N VAL A 322 2.84 32.86 13.57
CA VAL A 322 4.24 32.49 13.61
C VAL A 322 4.51 31.31 12.66
N HIS A 323 5.20 31.59 11.55
CA HIS A 323 5.40 30.61 10.47
C HIS A 323 6.07 29.29 10.92
N HIS A 324 7.07 29.35 11.82
CA HIS A 324 7.82 28.18 12.28
C HIS A 324 7.09 27.35 13.35
N GLU A 325 5.96 27.82 13.86
CA GLU A 325 5.08 27.04 14.75
C GLU A 325 4.02 26.26 13.97
N ARG A 326 3.90 26.52 12.66
CA ARG A 326 3.00 25.78 11.76
C ARG A 326 3.67 24.48 11.33
N LYS A 327 2.86 23.50 10.93
CA LYS A 327 3.35 22.22 10.37
C LYS A 327 4.02 22.32 8.99
N TYR A 328 3.61 23.28 8.16
CA TYR A 328 3.95 23.33 6.74
C TYR A 328 5.46 23.36 6.42
N PRO A 329 6.32 24.05 7.19
CA PRO A 329 7.76 24.08 6.93
C PRO A 329 8.45 22.73 7.10
N TYR A 330 7.83 21.81 7.84
CA TYR A 330 8.45 20.56 8.27
C TYR A 330 7.85 19.32 7.60
N VAL A 331 6.76 19.47 6.85
CA VAL A 331 6.11 18.33 6.19
C VAL A 331 6.56 18.25 4.74
N VAL A 332 7.24 17.16 4.39
CA VAL A 332 7.54 16.81 3.00
C VAL A 332 6.27 16.22 2.38
N HIS A 333 5.91 16.70 1.20
CA HIS A 333 4.74 16.25 0.45
C HIS A 333 4.88 14.79 -0.01
N GLY A 334 3.74 14.09 -0.15
CA GLY A 334 3.74 12.67 -0.50
C GLY A 334 4.32 12.40 -1.89
N GLU A 335 4.07 13.32 -2.82
CA GLU A 335 4.58 13.34 -4.19
C GLU A 335 6.12 13.38 -4.20
N ILE A 336 6.69 14.28 -3.40
CA ILE A 336 8.13 14.47 -3.27
C ILE A 336 8.76 13.26 -2.59
N ASN A 337 8.12 12.72 -1.54
CA ASN A 337 8.56 11.49 -0.90
C ASN A 337 8.53 10.30 -1.87
N ALA A 338 7.52 10.20 -2.75
CA ALA A 338 7.46 9.11 -3.74
C ALA A 338 8.60 9.21 -4.77
N LEU A 339 8.91 10.42 -5.26
CA LEU A 339 10.04 10.67 -6.15
C LEU A 339 11.40 10.43 -5.45
N SER A 340 11.55 10.87 -4.20
CA SER A 340 12.81 10.75 -3.44
C SER A 340 13.12 9.31 -3.01
N ASN A 341 12.09 8.58 -2.59
CA ASN A 341 12.24 7.20 -2.13
C ASN A 341 12.41 6.22 -3.28
N GLY A 342 11.93 6.58 -4.45
CA GLY A 342 11.75 5.59 -5.47
C GLY A 342 13.03 5.17 -6.19
N ARG A 343 12.91 4.03 -6.86
CA ARG A 343 13.94 3.18 -7.42
C ARG A 343 13.37 2.58 -8.72
N ASN A 344 14.19 2.37 -9.76
CA ASN A 344 13.86 1.85 -11.12
C ASN A 344 13.82 2.91 -12.25
N TRP A 345 14.57 4.01 -12.13
CA TRP A 345 14.29 5.20 -12.96
C TRP A 345 14.64 4.98 -14.43
N HIS A 346 15.59 4.09 -14.66
CA HIS A 346 16.21 3.85 -15.96
C HIS A 346 15.85 2.50 -16.58
N TYR A 347 15.08 1.66 -15.88
CA TYR A 347 14.89 0.26 -16.29
C TYR A 347 13.81 0.08 -17.37
N VAL A 348 12.69 0.80 -17.26
CA VAL A 348 11.55 0.61 -18.19
C VAL A 348 11.47 1.78 -19.18
N PRO A 349 11.26 1.53 -20.48
CA PRO A 349 10.86 2.56 -21.44
C PRO A 349 9.51 3.19 -21.07
N GLY A 350 9.21 4.35 -21.65
CA GLY A 350 7.94 5.04 -21.44
C GLY A 350 7.97 6.10 -20.33
N ASP A 351 6.84 6.78 -20.18
CA ASP A 351 6.70 7.92 -19.29
C ASP A 351 6.37 7.50 -17.86
N PHE A 352 6.71 8.37 -16.91
CA PHE A 352 6.27 8.20 -15.54
C PHE A 352 4.80 8.59 -15.39
N LYS A 353 4.08 7.81 -14.58
CA LYS A 353 2.72 8.11 -14.15
C LYS A 353 2.70 8.29 -12.64
N SER A 354 1.85 9.18 -12.16
CA SER A 354 1.67 9.43 -10.73
C SER A 354 0.23 9.19 -10.31
N TYR A 355 0.05 8.44 -9.24
CA TYR A 355 -1.26 8.16 -8.63
C TYR A 355 -1.26 8.78 -7.26
N GLN A 356 -2.13 9.75 -7.02
CA GLN A 356 -2.09 10.58 -5.82
C GLN A 356 -3.48 10.70 -5.21
N THR A 357 -3.56 10.65 -3.89
CA THR A 357 -4.84 10.81 -3.18
C THR A 357 -5.36 12.25 -3.23
N LYS A 358 -4.50 13.21 -3.58
CA LYS A 358 -4.85 14.62 -3.82
C LYS A 358 -4.12 15.17 -5.04
N ILE A 359 -4.64 16.26 -5.60
CA ILE A 359 -4.00 16.98 -6.70
C ILE A 359 -2.68 17.62 -6.21
N PRO A 360 -1.59 17.62 -7.01
CA PRO A 360 -0.32 18.19 -6.58
C PRO A 360 -0.40 19.70 -6.44
N CYS A 361 0.35 20.26 -5.48
CA CYS A 361 0.45 21.70 -5.30
C CYS A 361 1.32 22.39 -6.36
N ASP A 362 1.37 23.73 -6.32
CA ASP A 362 2.14 24.58 -7.23
C ASP A 362 3.66 24.38 -7.13
N ASP A 363 4.16 23.81 -6.03
CA ASP A 363 5.58 23.46 -5.87
C ASP A 363 5.89 22.04 -6.34
N CYS A 364 4.96 21.10 -6.15
CA CYS A 364 5.14 19.70 -6.57
C CYS A 364 4.93 19.51 -8.07
N THR A 365 4.00 20.26 -8.67
CA THR A 365 3.64 20.10 -10.10
C THR A 365 4.84 20.25 -11.04
N PRO A 366 5.67 21.33 -10.94
CA PRO A 366 6.85 21.46 -11.79
C PRO A 366 7.85 20.33 -11.57
N VAL A 367 8.08 19.92 -10.31
CA VAL A 367 9.03 18.85 -9.98
C VAL A 367 8.60 17.52 -10.61
N LEU A 368 7.32 17.17 -10.53
CA LEU A 368 6.77 15.96 -11.18
C LEU A 368 7.03 15.99 -12.69
N TYR A 369 6.74 17.12 -13.34
CA TYR A 369 6.97 17.28 -14.78
C TYR A 369 8.45 17.13 -15.16
N GLU A 370 9.36 17.80 -14.45
CA GLU A 370 10.80 17.75 -14.70
C GLU A 370 11.37 16.34 -14.47
N MET A 371 10.82 15.58 -13.51
CA MET A 371 11.17 14.18 -13.29
C MET A 371 10.61 13.21 -14.34
N GLY A 372 9.91 13.72 -15.37
CA GLY A 372 9.40 12.90 -16.47
C GLY A 372 7.97 12.38 -16.26
N VAL A 373 7.24 12.84 -15.25
CA VAL A 373 5.82 12.50 -15.09
C VAL A 373 5.03 13.20 -16.19
N ARG A 374 4.22 12.42 -16.91
CA ARG A 374 3.33 12.91 -17.99
C ARG A 374 1.87 12.64 -17.70
N GLU A 375 1.56 11.71 -16.81
CA GLU A 375 0.18 11.35 -16.47
C GLU A 375 -0.01 11.39 -14.95
N ILE A 376 -1.07 12.06 -14.50
CA ILE A 376 -1.43 12.17 -13.08
C ILE A 376 -2.86 11.69 -12.88
N TYR A 377 -3.05 10.76 -11.95
CA TYR A 377 -4.34 10.19 -11.57
C TYR A 377 -4.70 10.64 -10.15
N HIS A 378 -5.87 11.24 -9.96
CA HIS A 378 -6.34 11.67 -8.63
C HIS A 378 -7.87 11.53 -8.48
N PRO A 379 -8.38 11.38 -7.24
CA PRO A 379 -9.80 11.11 -7.00
C PRO A 379 -10.72 12.34 -7.02
N SER A 380 -10.16 13.56 -6.94
CA SER A 380 -10.95 14.76 -6.61
C SER A 380 -11.26 15.70 -7.77
N SER A 381 -12.51 16.17 -7.84
CA SER A 381 -12.99 17.29 -8.66
C SER A 381 -12.81 18.68 -8.03
N ASP A 382 -12.20 18.77 -6.85
CA ASP A 382 -12.04 20.03 -6.09
C ASP A 382 -10.87 20.90 -6.58
N SER A 383 -10.50 20.81 -7.86
CA SER A 383 -9.62 21.78 -8.52
C SER A 383 -10.13 23.23 -8.42
N LYS A 384 -11.39 23.42 -7.98
CA LYS A 384 -12.06 24.72 -7.80
C LYS A 384 -12.25 25.17 -6.34
N LYS A 385 -11.92 24.36 -5.31
CA LYS A 385 -12.29 24.70 -3.91
C LYS A 385 -11.12 25.16 -3.03
N ARG A 386 -11.02 26.50 -2.93
CA ARG A 386 -10.34 27.32 -1.91
C ARG A 386 -8.80 27.21 -1.90
N GLN A 387 -8.14 28.28 -2.34
CA GLN A 387 -6.85 28.69 -1.80
C GLN A 387 -6.97 28.74 -0.27
N LYS A 388 -6.55 27.69 0.42
CA LYS A 388 -6.30 27.78 1.86
C LYS A 388 -4.97 28.51 2.01
N SER A 389 -4.92 29.41 2.99
CA SER A 389 -3.78 30.28 3.28
C SER A 389 -2.43 29.53 3.21
N GLY A 390 -1.69 29.72 2.11
CA GLY A 390 -0.30 29.29 1.96
C GLY A 390 0.03 28.25 0.88
N ILE A 391 -0.93 27.49 0.32
CA ILE A 391 -0.65 26.47 -0.71
C ILE A 391 -1.53 26.68 -1.95
N GLY A 392 -0.90 26.85 -3.12
CA GLY A 392 -1.56 26.98 -4.41
C GLY A 392 -1.70 25.64 -5.16
N TYR A 393 -2.69 25.57 -6.05
CA TYR A 393 -3.04 24.40 -6.87
C TYR A 393 -3.39 24.79 -8.32
N SER A 394 -2.84 25.92 -8.79
CA SER A 394 -3.15 26.52 -10.08
C SER A 394 -2.26 25.98 -11.23
N LYS A 395 -1.00 25.65 -10.95
CA LYS A 395 -0.03 25.23 -11.98
C LYS A 395 -0.41 23.92 -12.65
N ILE A 396 -1.05 23.00 -11.93
CA ILE A 396 -1.49 21.74 -12.54
C ILE A 396 -2.49 21.98 -13.68
N GLN A 397 -3.40 22.94 -13.53
CA GLN A 397 -4.33 23.32 -14.59
C GLN A 397 -3.58 23.93 -15.77
N GLU A 398 -2.64 24.85 -15.51
CA GLU A 398 -1.79 25.44 -16.54
C GLU A 398 -1.00 24.38 -17.34
N TYR A 399 -0.46 23.36 -16.67
CA TYR A 399 0.29 22.28 -17.31
C TYR A 399 -0.64 21.37 -18.14
N CYS A 400 -1.88 21.17 -17.69
CA CYS A 400 -2.90 20.45 -18.47
C CYS A 400 -3.31 21.22 -19.73
N GLU A 401 -3.59 22.53 -19.60
CA GLU A 401 -3.94 23.41 -20.72
C GLU A 401 -2.84 23.48 -21.77
N LYS A 402 -1.57 23.53 -21.33
CA LYS A 402 -0.39 23.48 -22.19
C LYS A 402 -0.06 22.08 -22.72
N LYS A 403 -0.89 21.06 -22.43
CA LYS A 403 -0.72 19.66 -22.82
C LYS A 403 0.63 19.06 -22.38
N LYS A 404 1.21 19.56 -21.29
CA LYS A 404 2.46 19.07 -20.69
C LYS A 404 2.22 17.83 -19.83
N ILE A 405 1.10 17.82 -19.11
CA ILE A 405 0.65 16.71 -18.25
C ILE A 405 -0.79 16.38 -18.65
N LYS A 406 -1.10 15.09 -18.75
CA LYS A 406 -2.47 14.60 -18.81
C LYS A 406 -2.95 14.29 -17.39
N CYS A 407 -4.01 14.94 -16.95
CA CYS A 407 -4.59 14.69 -15.64
C CYS A 407 -5.88 13.90 -15.80
N PHE A 408 -5.95 12.76 -15.14
CA PHE A 408 -7.09 11.86 -15.11
C PHE A 408 -7.79 12.03 -13.78
N GLU A 409 -8.84 12.83 -13.81
CA GLU A 409 -9.75 12.98 -12.69
C GLU A 409 -10.71 11.79 -12.66
N ALA A 410 -10.88 11.23 -11.46
CA ALA A 410 -12.00 10.38 -11.15
C ALA A 410 -13.31 11.18 -11.20
N THR A 411 -14.14 10.99 -12.22
CA THR A 411 -15.50 11.53 -12.21
C THR A 411 -16.44 10.53 -11.55
N LYS A 412 -17.45 11.04 -10.83
CA LYS A 412 -18.59 10.23 -10.38
C LYS A 412 -19.39 9.83 -11.60
N SER A 413 -19.76 8.55 -11.76
CA SER A 413 -20.81 8.22 -12.73
C SER A 413 -22.15 8.75 -12.24
N ASP A 414 -22.89 9.38 -13.14
CA ASP A 414 -24.31 9.60 -12.93
C ASP A 414 -25.02 8.25 -13.06
N LYS A 415 -25.29 7.63 -11.90
CA LYS A 415 -26.14 6.45 -11.64
C LYS A 415 -25.58 5.07 -12.05
N PRO A 416 -25.70 4.06 -11.16
CA PRO A 416 -25.49 2.66 -11.50
C PRO A 416 -26.74 2.13 -12.22
N GLY A 417 -26.75 2.00 -13.55
CA GLY A 417 -27.89 1.35 -14.19
C GLY A 417 -28.12 1.44 -15.70
N GLU A 418 -27.29 2.10 -16.51
CA GLU A 418 -27.47 2.04 -17.96
C GLU A 418 -26.29 1.29 -18.60
N LYS A 419 -26.62 0.11 -19.14
CA LYS A 419 -25.74 -0.85 -19.78
C LYS A 419 -25.19 -0.34 -21.11
#